data_AF-A0A3A5SXN0-F1
#
_entry.id   AF-A0A3A5SXN0-F1
#
_cell.length_a   1.000
_cell.length_b   1.000
_cell.length_c   1.000
_cell.angle_alpha   90.00
_cell.angle_beta   90.00
_cell.angle_gamma   90.00
#
_symmetry.space_group_name_H-M   'P 1'
#
loop_
_entity.id
_entity.type
_entity.pdbx_description
1 polymer ?
#
loop_
_entity_poly.entity_id
_entity_poly.type
_entity_poly.pdbx_seq_one_letter_code
_entity_poly.pdbx_strand_id
1 'polypeptide(L)'
;MEITHKNQGELDSTMLPFVMRELVELVMKKKALPLGDALYYIYSSKLYKSLLDKSTKLWYSSTLSLYETLEKEKTEEKRRYNGDTKILLFKMFCIENYREEKKQSAEETLLLFSDYGVFDFLDETFEMLHTQDPEYILDTITTYINKRK
;
A
#
# COMPACT_ATOMS: atom_id res chain seq x y z
N MET A 1 -49.28 1.74 12.86
CA MET A 1 -48.49 1.49 11.63
C MET A 1 -47.03 1.37 12.04
N GLU A 2 -46.55 0.14 12.28
CA GLU A 2 -45.16 -0.14 12.64
C GLU A 2 -44.63 -1.28 11.76
N ILE A 3 -44.50 -1.03 10.45
CA ILE A 3 -44.07 -2.05 9.47
C ILE A 3 -42.77 -1.65 8.74
N THR A 4 -42.18 -0.48 9.02
CA THR A 4 -41.07 0.05 8.20
C THR A 4 -39.66 -0.36 8.68
N HIS A 5 -39.44 -0.69 9.95
CA HIS A 5 -38.07 -0.96 10.43
C HIS A 5 -37.62 -2.42 10.36
N LYS A 6 -38.54 -3.39 10.39
CA LYS A 6 -38.18 -4.82 10.37
C LYS A 6 -37.82 -5.32 8.95
N ASN A 7 -38.50 -4.80 7.93
CA ASN A 7 -38.32 -5.20 6.53
C ASN A 7 -37.02 -4.66 5.91
N GLN A 8 -36.52 -3.51 6.38
CA GLN A 8 -35.29 -2.90 5.86
C GLN A 8 -34.06 -3.76 6.18
N GLY A 9 -33.97 -4.28 7.41
CA GLY A 9 -32.84 -5.10 7.87
C GLY A 9 -32.75 -6.48 7.22
N GLU A 10 -33.88 -7.07 6.79
CA GLU A 10 -33.91 -8.32 6.01
C GLU A 10 -33.48 -8.08 4.56
N LEU A 11 -34.00 -7.03 3.92
CA LEU A 11 -33.58 -6.64 2.57
C LEU A 11 -32.06 -6.38 2.50
N ASP A 12 -31.51 -5.63 3.46
CA ASP A 12 -30.08 -5.31 3.51
C ASP A 12 -29.19 -6.58 3.68
N SER A 13 -29.68 -7.62 4.37
CA SER A 13 -28.95 -8.90 4.51
C SER A 13 -29.05 -9.78 3.26
N THR A 14 -30.05 -9.59 2.41
CA THR A 14 -30.23 -10.39 1.19
C THR A 14 -29.44 -9.90 -0.01
N MET A 15 -29.05 -8.62 -0.06
CA MET A 15 -28.41 -8.02 -1.25
C MET A 15 -26.94 -8.41 -1.41
N LEU A 16 -26.21 -8.61 -0.30
CA LEU A 16 -24.77 -8.88 -0.34
C LEU A 16 -24.40 -10.15 -1.14
N PRO A 17 -25.08 -11.31 -0.99
CA PRO A 17 -24.80 -12.49 -1.82
C PRO A 17 -24.96 -12.25 -3.33
N PHE A 18 -25.96 -11.45 -3.76
CA PHE A 18 -26.16 -11.13 -5.17
C PHE A 18 -25.04 -10.23 -5.70
N VAL A 19 -24.73 -9.15 -4.97
CA VAL A 19 -23.63 -8.24 -5.31
C VAL A 19 -22.30 -9.00 -5.38
N MET A 20 -22.04 -9.88 -4.40
CA MET A 20 -20.82 -10.69 -4.38
C MET A 20 -20.73 -11.65 -5.56
N ARG A 21 -21.83 -12.33 -5.91
CA ARG A 21 -21.85 -13.21 -7.08
C ARG A 21 -21.49 -12.44 -8.36
N GLU A 22 -22.15 -11.32 -8.61
CA GLU A 22 -21.89 -10.53 -9.83
C GLU A 22 -20.47 -9.95 -9.85
N LEU A 23 -19.98 -9.46 -8.71
CA LEU A 23 -18.64 -8.91 -8.59
C LEU A 23 -17.57 -9.98 -8.81
N VAL A 24 -17.76 -11.18 -8.27
CA VAL A 24 -16.86 -12.33 -8.49
C VAL A 24 -16.85 -12.74 -9.96
N GLU A 25 -18.02 -12.89 -10.59
CA GLU A 25 -18.13 -13.22 -12.02
C GLU A 25 -17.40 -12.17 -12.89
N LEU A 26 -17.54 -10.88 -12.55
CA LEU A 26 -16.87 -9.79 -13.25
C LEU A 26 -15.34 -9.81 -13.06
N VAL A 27 -14.87 -10.03 -11.82
CA VAL A 27 -13.43 -10.14 -11.51
C VAL A 27 -12.81 -11.32 -12.24
N MET A 28 -13.45 -12.50 -12.21
CA MET A 28 -12.99 -13.69 -12.94
C MET A 28 -12.84 -13.38 -14.43
N LYS A 29 -13.86 -12.75 -15.04
CA LYS A 29 -13.86 -12.42 -16.48
C LYS A 29 -12.80 -11.38 -16.85
N LYS A 30 -12.69 -10.28 -16.10
CA LYS A 30 -11.80 -9.16 -16.43
C LYS A 30 -10.35 -9.45 -16.14
N LYS A 31 -10.06 -10.23 -15.09
CA LYS A 31 -8.70 -10.55 -14.65
C LYS A 31 -8.22 -11.94 -15.07
N ALA A 32 -9.07 -12.72 -15.73
CA ALA A 32 -8.81 -14.12 -16.08
C ALA A 32 -8.39 -14.95 -14.86
N LEU A 33 -9.08 -14.77 -13.73
CA LEU A 33 -8.80 -15.47 -12.47
C LEU A 33 -9.75 -16.66 -12.26
N PRO A 34 -9.28 -17.79 -11.69
CA PRO A 34 -10.15 -18.83 -11.19
C PRO A 34 -10.97 -18.32 -9.98
N LEU A 35 -12.05 -19.03 -9.65
CA LEU A 35 -12.98 -18.63 -8.59
C LEU A 35 -12.28 -18.35 -7.25
N GLY A 36 -11.38 -19.24 -6.82
CA GLY A 36 -10.66 -19.08 -5.55
C GLY A 36 -9.85 -17.79 -5.48
N ASP A 37 -9.11 -17.47 -6.55
CA ASP A 37 -8.29 -16.27 -6.62
C ASP A 37 -9.16 -15.01 -6.73
N ALA A 38 -10.27 -15.06 -7.47
CA ALA A 38 -11.23 -13.96 -7.54
C ALA A 38 -11.87 -13.67 -6.17
N LEU A 39 -12.26 -14.72 -5.44
CA LEU A 39 -12.79 -14.59 -4.07
C LEU A 39 -11.74 -14.01 -3.13
N TYR A 40 -10.50 -14.51 -3.17
CA TYR A 40 -9.41 -13.96 -2.36
C TYR A 40 -9.13 -12.48 -2.70
N TYR A 41 -9.12 -12.14 -3.99
CA TYR A 41 -8.90 -10.77 -4.48
C TYR A 41 -9.93 -9.79 -3.92
N ILE A 42 -11.21 -10.20 -3.84
CA ILE A 42 -12.29 -9.39 -3.26
C ILE A 42 -12.25 -9.42 -1.74
N TYR A 43 -12.21 -10.59 -1.09
CA TYR A 43 -12.33 -10.71 0.37
C TYR A 43 -11.15 -10.12 1.14
N SER A 44 -9.98 -10.02 0.52
CA SER A 44 -8.82 -9.33 1.10
C SER A 44 -8.90 -7.80 1.01
N SER A 45 -9.91 -7.23 0.34
CA SER A 45 -10.01 -5.80 0.06
C SER A 45 -10.63 -4.99 1.21
N LYS A 46 -10.29 -3.70 1.26
CA LYS A 46 -10.99 -2.70 2.08
C LYS A 46 -12.40 -2.49 1.57
N LEU A 47 -12.62 -2.53 0.24
CA LEU A 47 -13.95 -2.49 -0.35
C LEU A 47 -14.87 -3.55 0.26
N TYR A 48 -14.40 -4.79 0.42
CA TYR A 48 -15.21 -5.84 1.02
C TYR A 48 -15.56 -5.54 2.48
N LYS A 49 -14.63 -5.00 3.26
CA LYS A 49 -14.92 -4.53 4.63
C LYS A 49 -15.99 -3.43 4.61
N SER A 50 -15.92 -2.50 3.66
CA SER A 50 -16.93 -1.46 3.50
C SER A 50 -18.29 -2.00 3.04
N LEU A 51 -18.32 -3.06 2.21
CA LEU A 51 -19.55 -3.74 1.79
C LEU A 51 -20.25 -4.44 2.96
N LEU A 52 -19.50 -4.89 3.98
CA LEU A 52 -20.07 -5.45 5.22
C LEU A 52 -20.62 -4.36 6.15
N ASP A 53 -20.13 -3.12 6.04
CA ASP A 53 -20.60 -2.00 6.85
C ASP A 53 -21.93 -1.47 6.32
N LYS A 54 -22.97 -1.65 7.14
CA LYS A 54 -24.33 -1.26 6.77
C LYS A 54 -24.52 0.24 6.55
N SER A 55 -23.67 1.06 7.15
CA SER A 55 -23.77 2.52 7.03
C SER A 55 -23.36 3.02 5.64
N THR A 56 -22.51 2.27 4.93
CA THR A 56 -21.95 2.67 3.64
C THR A 56 -22.95 2.52 2.49
N LYS A 57 -23.90 1.59 2.62
CA LYS A 57 -24.91 1.28 1.59
C LYS A 57 -24.30 0.99 0.21
N LEU A 58 -23.07 0.47 0.16
CA LEU A 58 -22.35 0.23 -1.09
C LEU A 58 -22.99 -0.84 -1.98
N TRP A 59 -23.86 -1.70 -1.44
CA TRP A 59 -24.60 -2.69 -2.22
C TRP A 59 -25.64 -2.07 -3.18
N TYR A 60 -25.94 -0.76 -3.07
CA TYR A 60 -26.72 -0.03 -4.09
C TYR A 60 -25.86 0.43 -5.28
N SER A 61 -24.54 0.39 -5.16
CA SER A 61 -23.64 0.73 -6.27
C SER A 61 -23.70 -0.34 -7.35
N SER A 62 -23.50 0.06 -8.60
CA SER A 62 -23.42 -0.90 -9.70
C SER A 62 -22.18 -1.79 -9.55
N THR A 63 -22.29 -3.04 -10.01
CA THR A 63 -21.19 -4.02 -10.02
C THR A 63 -19.94 -3.47 -10.71
N LEU A 64 -20.11 -2.64 -11.76
CA LEU A 64 -19.00 -1.98 -12.43
C LEU A 64 -18.29 -0.94 -11.54
N SER A 65 -19.06 -0.12 -10.80
CA SER A 65 -18.49 0.88 -9.89
C SER A 65 -17.73 0.22 -8.73
N LEU A 66 -18.28 -0.88 -8.20
CA LEU A 66 -17.59 -1.69 -7.19
C LEU A 66 -16.29 -2.29 -7.74
N TYR A 67 -16.30 -2.79 -8.96
CA TYR A 67 -15.10 -3.30 -9.62
C TYR A 67 -14.04 -2.21 -9.84
N GLU A 68 -14.42 -1.03 -10.33
CA GLU A 68 -13.49 0.09 -10.51
C GLU A 68 -12.87 0.54 -9.19
N THR A 69 -13.67 0.59 -8.12
CA THR A 69 -13.19 0.91 -6.77
C THR A 69 -12.20 -0.13 -6.27
N LEU A 70 -12.49 -1.42 -6.48
CA LEU A 70 -11.60 -2.53 -6.13
C LEU A 70 -10.27 -2.45 -6.90
N GLU A 71 -10.31 -2.21 -8.21
CA GLU A 71 -9.10 -2.12 -9.03
C GLU A 71 -8.23 -0.92 -8.63
N LYS A 72 -8.86 0.22 -8.29
CA LYS A 72 -8.16 1.39 -7.78
C LYS A 72 -7.44 1.07 -6.48
N GLU A 73 -8.13 0.47 -5.51
CA GLU A 73 -7.55 0.05 -4.23
C GLU A 73 -6.33 -0.85 -4.44
N LYS A 74 -6.48 -1.90 -5.25
CA LYS A 74 -5.42 -2.90 -5.48
C LYS A 74 -4.23 -2.33 -6.23
N THR A 75 -4.46 -1.40 -7.15
CA THR A 75 -3.39 -0.68 -7.85
C THR A 75 -2.60 0.22 -6.88
N GLU A 76 -3.29 0.94 -6.00
CA GLU A 76 -2.66 1.79 -4.99
C GLU A 76 -1.88 0.97 -3.95
N GLU A 77 -2.42 -0.17 -3.49
CA GLU A 77 -1.72 -1.08 -2.58
C GLU A 77 -0.42 -1.62 -3.20
N LYS A 78 -0.48 -2.07 -4.46
CA LYS A 78 0.73 -2.52 -5.17
C LYS A 78 1.75 -1.40 -5.35
N ARG A 79 1.29 -0.17 -5.65
CA ARG A 79 2.19 1.01 -5.77
C ARG A 79 2.86 1.34 -4.46
N ARG A 80 2.11 1.38 -3.35
CA ARG A 80 2.66 1.61 -2.00
C ARG A 80 3.68 0.54 -1.65
N TYR A 81 3.31 -0.74 -1.74
CA TYR A 81 4.23 -1.85 -1.46
C TYR A 81 5.52 -1.80 -2.29
N ASN A 82 5.40 -1.53 -3.59
CA ASN A 82 6.57 -1.38 -4.46
C ASN A 82 7.41 -0.14 -4.11
N GLY A 83 6.77 0.97 -3.73
CA GLY A 83 7.44 2.17 -3.23
C GLY A 83 8.23 1.86 -1.96
N ASP A 84 7.58 1.24 -0.97
CA ASP A 84 8.18 0.83 0.31
C ASP A 84 9.37 -0.11 0.08
N THR A 85 9.24 -1.06 -0.85
CA THR A 85 10.33 -1.99 -1.20
C THR A 85 11.52 -1.26 -1.85
N LYS A 86 11.26 -0.31 -2.75
CA LYS A 86 12.32 0.48 -3.40
C LYS A 86 13.03 1.39 -2.41
N ILE A 87 12.28 2.04 -1.52
CA ILE A 87 12.82 2.88 -0.45
C ILE A 87 13.67 2.03 0.50
N LEU A 88 13.21 0.84 0.88
CA LEU A 88 13.98 -0.09 1.70
C LEU A 88 15.30 -0.49 1.02
N LEU A 89 15.25 -0.89 -0.26
CA LEU A 89 16.45 -1.22 -1.03
C LEU A 89 17.42 -0.04 -1.11
N PHE A 90 16.91 1.17 -1.31
CA PHE A 90 17.71 2.39 -1.34
C PHE A 90 18.37 2.69 0.02
N LYS A 91 17.63 2.57 1.13
CA LYS A 91 18.21 2.71 2.49
C LYS A 91 19.31 1.70 2.76
N MET A 92 19.11 0.43 2.38
CA MET A 92 20.13 -0.60 2.51
C MET A 92 21.35 -0.27 1.64
N PHE A 93 21.13 0.16 0.40
CA PHE A 93 22.19 0.63 -0.49
C PHE A 93 23.00 1.76 0.15
N CYS A 94 22.35 2.77 0.74
CA CYS A 94 23.03 3.87 1.43
C CYS A 94 23.87 3.40 2.62
N ILE A 95 23.33 2.50 3.47
CA ILE A 95 24.08 1.95 4.61
C ILE A 95 25.33 1.19 4.12
N GLU A 96 25.15 0.28 3.17
CA GLU A 96 26.23 -0.58 2.67
C GLU A 96 27.34 0.24 2.02
N ASN A 97 27.01 1.23 1.19
CA ASN A 97 28.02 2.06 0.55
C ASN A 97 28.67 3.04 1.54
N TYR A 98 27.91 3.59 2.49
CA TYR A 98 28.46 4.51 3.48
C TYR A 98 29.42 3.82 4.45
N ARG A 99 29.09 2.60 4.89
CA ARG A 99 29.95 1.84 5.81
C ARG A 99 31.28 1.45 5.15
N GLU A 100 31.24 1.07 3.87
CA GLU A 100 32.43 0.72 3.09
C GLU A 100 33.32 1.96 2.86
N GLU A 101 32.73 3.09 2.45
CA GLU A 101 33.44 4.36 2.22
C GLU A 101 34.10 4.90 3.51
N LYS A 102 33.39 4.84 4.64
CA LYS A 102 33.90 5.30 5.94
C LYS A 102 34.69 4.24 6.71
N LYS A 103 34.80 3.02 6.18
CA LYS A 103 35.49 1.87 6.81
C LYS A 103 35.01 1.60 8.23
N GLN A 104 33.70 1.62 8.43
CA GLN A 104 33.05 1.35 9.72
C GLN A 104 32.12 0.13 9.59
N SER A 105 31.70 -0.41 10.73
CA SER A 105 30.75 -1.51 10.77
C SER A 105 29.34 -1.07 10.33
N ALA A 106 28.51 -2.05 9.95
CA ALA A 106 27.10 -1.81 9.69
C ALA A 106 26.39 -1.28 10.94
N GLU A 107 26.74 -1.78 12.12
CA GLU A 107 26.18 -1.32 13.40
C GLU A 107 26.49 0.15 13.68
N GLU A 108 27.75 0.56 13.53
CA GLU A 108 28.15 1.97 13.69
C GLU A 108 27.43 2.89 12.68
N THR A 109 27.29 2.44 11.43
CA THR A 109 26.56 3.21 10.40
C THR A 109 25.08 3.32 10.71
N LEU A 110 24.46 2.23 11.19
CA LEU A 110 23.05 2.21 11.59
C LEU A 110 22.80 3.18 12.76
N LEU A 111 23.66 3.15 13.78
CA LEU A 111 23.57 4.08 14.92
C LEU A 111 23.75 5.53 14.45
N LEU A 112 24.77 5.80 13.62
CA LEU A 112 24.99 7.14 13.06
C LEU A 112 23.77 7.64 12.25
N PHE A 113 23.20 6.79 11.38
CA PHE A 113 22.04 7.15 10.57
C PHE A 113 20.80 7.40 11.44
N SER A 114 20.62 6.61 12.49
CA SER A 114 19.55 6.79 13.47
C SER A 114 19.72 8.10 14.26
N ASP A 115 20.89 8.32 14.86
CA ASP A 115 21.17 9.44 15.75
C ASP A 115 21.06 10.80 15.05
N TYR A 116 21.40 10.85 13.76
CA TYR A 116 21.38 12.09 12.97
C TYR A 116 20.11 12.24 12.10
N GLY A 117 19.14 11.31 12.16
CA GLY A 117 17.89 11.39 11.40
C GLY A 117 18.03 11.16 9.90
N VAL A 118 19.04 10.38 9.49
CA VAL A 118 19.33 10.10 8.07
C VAL A 118 18.23 9.27 7.42
N PHE A 119 17.56 8.37 8.16
CA PHE A 119 16.49 7.56 7.58
C PHE A 119 15.30 8.38 7.11
N ASP A 120 14.87 9.37 7.90
CA ASP A 120 13.79 10.29 7.53
C ASP A 120 14.21 11.14 6.33
N PHE A 121 15.46 11.59 6.32
CA PHE A 121 16.03 12.31 5.17
C PHE A 121 16.00 11.47 3.89
N LEU A 122 16.38 10.20 3.95
CA LEU A 122 16.36 9.30 2.80
C LEU A 122 14.93 9.00 2.33
N ASP A 123 13.94 8.98 3.23
CA ASP A 123 12.53 8.88 2.85
C ASP A 123 12.07 10.13 2.09
N GLU A 124 12.33 11.32 2.64
CA GLU A 124 11.91 12.60 2.06
C GLU A 124 12.59 12.91 0.71
N THR A 125 13.83 12.45 0.55
CA THR A 125 14.65 12.73 -0.65
C THR A 125 14.76 11.56 -1.61
N PHE A 126 14.06 10.45 -1.36
CA PHE A 126 14.12 9.23 -2.17
C PHE A 126 14.00 9.54 -3.66
N GLU A 127 12.92 10.21 -4.09
CA GLU A 127 12.65 10.52 -5.50
C GLU A 127 13.80 11.28 -6.20
N MET A 128 14.53 12.11 -5.46
CA MET A 128 15.66 12.87 -5.99
C MET A 128 16.97 12.06 -5.98
N LEU A 129 17.23 11.30 -4.92
CA LEU A 129 18.53 10.65 -4.71
C LEU A 129 18.65 9.25 -5.33
N HIS A 130 17.57 8.46 -5.39
CA HIS A 130 17.64 7.04 -5.76
C HIS A 130 18.06 6.75 -7.21
N THR A 131 18.23 7.79 -8.03
CA THR A 131 18.67 7.72 -9.43
C THR A 131 20.07 8.30 -9.66
N GLN A 132 20.69 8.87 -8.63
CA GLN A 132 22.01 9.50 -8.71
C GLN A 132 23.13 8.46 -8.55
N ASP A 133 24.37 8.87 -8.87
CA ASP A 133 25.54 8.03 -8.66
C ASP A 133 25.86 7.85 -7.15
N PRO A 134 26.52 6.74 -6.78
CA PRO A 134 26.81 6.43 -5.38
C PRO A 134 27.60 7.54 -4.69
N GLU A 135 28.61 8.11 -5.36
CA GLU A 135 29.47 9.15 -4.78
C GLU A 135 28.66 10.40 -4.41
N TYR A 136 27.77 10.86 -5.28
CA TYR A 136 26.88 11.99 -4.99
C TYR A 136 25.93 11.72 -3.81
N ILE A 137 25.37 10.51 -3.75
CA ILE A 137 24.49 10.10 -2.65
C ILE A 137 25.25 10.14 -1.31
N LEU A 138 26.45 9.56 -1.27
CA LEU A 138 27.26 9.51 -0.05
C LEU A 138 27.76 10.89 0.39
N ASP A 139 28.12 11.77 -0.54
CA ASP A 139 28.48 13.16 -0.23
C ASP A 139 27.29 13.94 0.33
N THR A 140 26.10 13.75 -0.26
CA THR A 140 24.87 14.36 0.23
C THR A 140 24.55 13.93 1.66
N ILE A 141 24.64 12.62 1.96
CA ILE A 141 24.45 12.07 3.31
C ILE A 141 25.51 12.65 4.26
N THR A 142 26.78 12.68 3.86
CA THR A 142 27.88 13.22 4.67
C THR A 142 27.64 14.70 5.00
N THR A 143 27.23 15.49 4.00
CA THR A 143 26.89 16.90 4.16
C THR A 143 25.70 17.09 5.10
N TYR A 144 24.66 16.26 4.97
CA TYR A 144 23.50 16.28 5.85
C TYR A 144 23.86 16.02 7.32
N ILE A 145 24.71 15.01 7.58
CA ILE A 145 25.20 14.68 8.92
C ILE A 145 26.06 15.81 9.48
N ASN A 146 27.00 16.34 8.69
CA ASN A 146 27.92 17.38 9.15
C ASN A 146 27.22 18.71 9.48
N LYS A 147 26.08 19.02 8.86
CA LYS A 147 25.25 20.18 9.21
C LYS A 147 24.55 20.05 10.57
N ARG A 148 24.51 18.86 11.15
CA ARG A 148 23.85 18.54 12.42
C ARG A 148 24.83 18.16 13.54
N LYS A 149 26.12 18.06 13.22
CA LYS A 149 27.21 17.96 14.20
C LYS A 149 27.49 19.34 14.78
#